data_AF-A0A522WN39-F1
#
_entry.id   AF-A0A522WN39-F1
#
_cell.length_a   1.000
_cell.length_b   1.000
_cell.length_c   1.000
_cell.angle_alpha   90.00
_cell.angle_beta   90.00
_cell.angle_gamma   90.00
#
_symmetry.space_group_name_H-M   'P 1'
#
loop_
_entity.id
_entity.type
_entity.pdbx_description
1 polymer ?
#
loop_
_entity_poly.entity_id
_entity_poly.type
_entity_poly.pdbx_seq_one_letter_code
_entity_poly.pdbx_strand_id
1 'polypeptide(L)'
;MRRRIVMAEELHATPPAKNSAIIFVNKLLTIVDDVILVLVGLGIVAVAGLLMLEAVTDFVYYNQHSISHIISDLMFVLIVMELFRQVMRQLNRHTFSLNPFIFIGVIASIRGLLLTQMKIGMGEESWEGGVIKLGIHAIIVLVLVVSMYFYSKCKTGD
;
A
#
# COMPACT_ATOMS: atom_id res chain seq x y z
N MET A 1 3.39 -7.22 -61.18
CA MET A 1 4.85 -7.16 -60.87
C MET A 1 5.19 -6.27 -59.67
N ARG A 2 4.50 -5.14 -59.46
CA ARG A 2 4.78 -4.15 -58.38
C ARG A 2 4.48 -4.61 -56.92
N ARG A 3 3.73 -5.70 -56.71
CA ARG A 3 3.45 -6.26 -55.36
C ARG A 3 4.60 -7.08 -54.75
N ARG A 4 5.56 -7.55 -55.55
CA ARG A 4 6.71 -8.32 -55.03
C ARG A 4 7.83 -7.44 -54.49
N ILE A 5 7.83 -6.15 -54.82
CA ILE A 5 8.88 -5.20 -54.39
C ILE A 5 8.55 -4.63 -53.00
N VAL A 6 7.27 -4.43 -52.69
CA VAL A 6 6.82 -3.93 -51.37
C VAL A 6 7.01 -4.96 -50.25
N MET A 7 6.96 -6.27 -50.57
CA MET A 7 7.14 -7.34 -49.58
C MET A 7 8.60 -7.53 -49.13
N ALA A 8 9.57 -6.92 -49.81
CA ALA A 8 10.99 -7.04 -49.47
C ALA A 8 11.50 -5.95 -48.51
N GLU A 9 10.76 -4.85 -48.35
CA GLU A 9 11.20 -3.68 -47.56
C GLU A 9 10.73 -3.76 -46.08
N GLU A 10 9.64 -4.47 -45.80
CA GLU A 10 9.10 -4.63 -44.44
C GLU A 10 9.78 -5.72 -43.61
N LEU A 11 10.67 -6.53 -44.21
CA LEU A 11 11.42 -7.59 -43.49
C LEU A 11 12.71 -7.06 -42.81
N HIS A 12 13.03 -5.77 -42.97
CA HIS A 12 14.25 -5.14 -42.48
C HIS A 12 14.01 -3.98 -41.50
N ALA A 13 12.85 -3.93 -40.82
CA ALA A 13 12.70 -3.11 -39.63
C ALA A 13 13.31 -3.85 -38.43
N THR A 14 14.62 -3.74 -38.28
CA THR A 14 15.33 -4.23 -37.09
C THR A 14 14.72 -3.62 -35.83
N PRO A 15 14.34 -4.42 -34.82
CA PRO A 15 13.82 -3.89 -33.56
C PRO A 15 14.87 -2.96 -32.93
N PRO A 16 14.46 -1.82 -32.33
CA PRO A 16 15.41 -0.87 -31.77
C PRO A 16 16.29 -1.58 -30.74
N ALA A 17 17.61 -1.45 -30.91
CA ALA A 17 18.62 -2.06 -30.06
C ALA A 17 18.35 -1.68 -28.59
N LYS A 18 17.78 -2.63 -27.85
CA LYS A 18 17.44 -2.49 -26.44
C LYS A 18 18.75 -2.33 -25.66
N ASN A 19 19.05 -1.10 -25.27
CA ASN A 19 20.30 -0.71 -24.63
C ASN A 19 20.54 -1.57 -23.36
N SER A 20 21.62 -2.38 -23.35
CA SER A 20 21.87 -3.38 -22.28
C SER A 20 21.94 -2.77 -20.88
N ALA A 21 22.33 -1.49 -20.77
CA ALA A 21 22.31 -0.74 -19.51
C ALA A 21 20.90 -0.61 -18.91
N ILE A 22 19.87 -0.39 -19.74
CA ILE A 22 18.48 -0.27 -19.27
C ILE A 22 17.94 -1.63 -18.81
N ILE A 23 18.37 -2.73 -19.46
CA ILE A 23 18.03 -4.10 -19.06
C ILE A 23 18.65 -4.43 -17.70
N PHE A 24 19.91 -4.04 -17.49
CA PHE A 24 20.62 -4.26 -16.23
C PHE A 24 20.00 -3.46 -15.07
N VAL A 25 19.71 -2.17 -15.30
CA VAL A 25 19.06 -1.31 -14.29
C VAL A 25 17.68 -1.82 -13.94
N ASN A 26 16.85 -2.20 -14.91
CA ASN A 26 15.52 -2.76 -14.63
C ASN A 26 15.60 -4.09 -13.86
N LYS A 27 16.59 -4.94 -14.17
CA LYS A 27 16.80 -6.20 -13.46
C LYS A 27 17.26 -5.98 -12.01
N LEU A 28 18.11 -4.99 -11.78
CA LEU A 28 18.53 -4.59 -10.43
C LEU A 28 17.36 -3.99 -9.64
N LEU A 29 16.56 -3.11 -10.26
CA LEU A 29 15.37 -2.52 -9.65
C LEU A 29 14.35 -3.59 -9.24
N THR A 30 14.13 -4.59 -10.10
CA THR A 30 13.22 -5.71 -9.84
C THR A 30 13.72 -6.58 -8.68
N ILE A 31 15.03 -6.84 -8.61
CA ILE A 31 15.64 -7.60 -7.50
C ILE A 31 15.48 -6.84 -6.18
N VAL A 32 15.71 -5.53 -6.19
CA VAL A 32 15.56 -4.71 -4.98
C VAL A 32 14.12 -4.70 -4.48
N ASP A 33 13.15 -4.56 -5.39
CA ASP A 33 11.72 -4.67 -5.06
C ASP A 33 11.38 -6.01 -4.40
N ASP A 34 11.83 -7.11 -5.00
CA ASP A 34 11.51 -8.45 -4.53
C ASP A 34 12.16 -8.72 -3.17
N VAL A 35 13.40 -8.25 -2.98
CA VAL A 35 14.12 -8.31 -1.69
C VAL A 35 13.40 -7.49 -0.63
N ILE A 36 12.96 -6.26 -0.94
CA ILE A 36 12.17 -5.43 -0.02
C ILE A 36 10.89 -6.17 0.36
N LEU A 37 10.19 -6.75 -0.61
CA LEU A 37 8.93 -7.44 -0.36
C LEU A 37 9.11 -8.69 0.52
N VAL A 38 10.17 -9.45 0.30
CA VAL A 38 10.55 -10.62 1.12
C VAL A 38 10.96 -10.19 2.52
N LEU A 39 11.76 -9.14 2.69
CA LEU A 39 12.16 -8.60 4.00
C LEU A 39 10.95 -8.12 4.80
N VAL A 40 10.07 -7.37 4.15
CA VAL A 40 8.81 -6.89 4.71
C VAL A 40 7.91 -8.07 5.10
N GLY A 41 7.78 -9.08 4.24
CA GLY A 41 7.05 -10.30 4.54
C GLY A 41 7.60 -11.05 5.76
N LEU A 42 8.92 -11.24 5.82
CA LEU A 42 9.61 -11.87 6.95
C LEU A 42 9.42 -11.07 8.25
N GLY A 43 9.49 -9.73 8.15
CA GLY A 43 9.25 -8.81 9.26
C GLY A 43 7.86 -8.96 9.86
N ILE A 44 6.80 -9.09 9.05
CA ILE A 44 5.45 -9.37 9.57
C ILE A 44 5.45 -10.66 10.36
N VAL A 45 6.02 -11.73 9.79
CA VAL A 45 5.97 -13.06 10.41
C VAL A 45 6.72 -13.04 11.75
N ALA A 46 7.86 -12.35 11.82
CA ALA A 46 8.61 -12.19 13.05
C ALA A 46 7.82 -11.39 14.10
N VAL A 47 7.24 -10.25 13.71
CA VAL A 47 6.42 -9.42 14.61
C VAL A 47 5.19 -10.22 15.07
N ALA A 48 4.45 -10.85 14.17
CA ALA A 48 3.32 -11.75 14.48
C ALA A 48 3.70 -12.82 15.52
N GLY A 49 4.88 -13.44 15.35
CA GLY A 49 5.42 -14.43 16.28
C GLY A 49 5.73 -13.85 17.66
N LEU A 50 6.38 -12.70 17.75
CA LEU A 50 6.70 -12.05 19.03
C LEU A 50 5.45 -11.75 19.86
N LEU A 51 4.34 -11.39 19.21
CA LEU A 51 3.11 -11.03 19.92
C LEU A 51 2.29 -12.23 20.28
N MET A 52 2.38 -13.28 19.46
CA MET A 52 1.82 -14.56 19.83
C MET A 52 2.51 -15.04 21.11
N LEU A 53 3.82 -14.82 21.25
CA LEU A 53 4.55 -15.10 22.48
C LEU A 53 4.09 -14.20 23.63
N GLU A 54 4.02 -12.87 23.43
CA GLU A 54 3.54 -11.94 24.47
C GLU A 54 2.10 -12.25 24.93
N ALA A 55 1.19 -12.52 23.99
CA ALA A 55 -0.19 -12.87 24.28
C ALA A 55 -0.30 -14.20 25.04
N VAL A 56 0.52 -15.21 24.69
CA VAL A 56 0.58 -16.48 25.43
C VAL A 56 1.17 -16.26 26.83
N THR A 57 2.20 -15.43 26.98
CA THR A 57 2.77 -15.13 28.30
C THR A 57 1.80 -14.35 29.18
N ASP A 58 1.09 -13.36 28.64
CA ASP A 58 0.07 -12.58 29.37
C ASP A 58 -1.10 -13.47 29.79
N PHE A 59 -1.52 -14.40 28.93
CA PHE A 59 -2.56 -15.38 29.24
C PHE A 59 -2.14 -16.34 30.37
N VAL A 60 -0.86 -16.78 30.39
CA VAL A 60 -0.34 -17.70 31.41
C VAL A 60 -0.08 -17.00 32.74
N TYR A 61 0.36 -15.73 32.74
CA TYR A 61 0.75 -15.00 33.96
C TYR A 61 -0.36 -14.13 34.58
N TYR A 62 -1.58 -14.17 34.06
CA TYR A 62 -2.78 -13.48 34.61
C TYR A 62 -2.55 -12.02 35.02
N ASN A 63 -1.85 -11.25 34.17
CA ASN A 63 -1.74 -9.80 34.35
C ASN A 63 -2.74 -9.11 33.43
N GLN A 64 -3.86 -8.64 34.00
CA GLN A 64 -5.01 -8.10 33.27
C GLN A 64 -4.82 -6.70 32.64
N HIS A 65 -3.62 -6.11 32.69
CA HIS A 65 -3.43 -4.70 32.29
C HIS A 65 -2.63 -4.45 30.99
N SER A 66 -1.98 -5.44 30.38
CA SER A 66 -1.02 -5.19 29.28
C SER A 66 -1.52 -5.50 27.86
N ILE A 67 -2.56 -6.31 27.71
CA ILE A 67 -3.02 -6.83 26.39
C ILE A 67 -3.45 -5.68 25.45
N SER A 68 -3.99 -4.60 26.01
CA SER A 68 -4.47 -3.44 25.24
C SER A 68 -3.31 -2.77 24.50
N HIS A 69 -2.28 -2.30 25.21
CA HIS A 69 -1.17 -1.57 24.58
C HIS A 69 -0.43 -2.39 23.51
N ILE A 70 -0.29 -3.69 23.74
CA ILE A 70 0.33 -4.62 22.79
C ILE A 70 -0.45 -4.65 21.45
N ILE A 71 -1.78 -4.77 21.50
CA ILE A 71 -2.62 -4.78 20.29
C ILE A 71 -2.53 -3.45 19.52
N SER A 72 -2.45 -2.33 20.24
CA SER A 72 -2.35 -1.00 19.63
C SER A 72 -1.04 -0.80 18.88
N ASP A 73 0.08 -1.17 19.50
CA ASP A 73 1.41 -1.12 18.89
C ASP A 73 1.50 -2.01 17.65
N LEU A 74 0.77 -3.12 17.64
CA LEU A 74 0.70 -4.01 16.51
C LEU A 74 -0.12 -3.57 15.35
N MET A 75 -1.33 -3.08 15.62
CA MET A 75 -2.12 -2.47 14.58
C MET A 75 -1.34 -1.33 13.95
N PHE A 76 -0.60 -0.55 14.75
CA PHE A 76 0.29 0.48 14.24
C PHE A 76 1.38 -0.07 13.31
N VAL A 77 2.17 -1.07 13.73
CA VAL A 77 3.21 -1.67 12.88
C VAL A 77 2.62 -2.28 11.60
N LEU A 78 1.52 -3.04 11.71
CA LEU A 78 0.85 -3.66 10.57
C LEU A 78 0.28 -2.63 9.59
N ILE A 79 -0.32 -1.55 10.12
CA ILE A 79 -0.83 -0.44 9.30
C ILE A 79 0.32 0.24 8.56
N VAL A 80 1.39 0.61 9.26
CA VAL A 80 2.56 1.26 8.63
C VAL A 80 3.13 0.36 7.54
N MET A 81 3.34 -0.92 7.85
CA MET A 81 3.98 -1.84 6.92
C MET A 81 3.12 -2.14 5.69
N GLU A 82 1.81 -2.30 5.88
CA GLU A 82 0.88 -2.50 4.78
C GLU A 82 0.66 -1.19 3.98
N LEU A 83 0.84 -0.01 4.59
CA LEU A 83 0.87 1.27 3.85
C LEU A 83 2.13 1.39 3.00
N PHE A 84 3.30 1.04 3.55
CA PHE A 84 4.55 0.98 2.79
C PHE A 84 4.44 0.04 1.58
N ARG A 85 3.80 -1.13 1.74
CA ARG A 85 3.54 -2.05 0.62
C ARG A 85 2.72 -1.40 -0.49
N GLN A 86 1.71 -0.61 -0.14
CA GLN A 86 0.86 0.07 -1.12
C GLN A 86 1.62 1.20 -1.82
N VAL A 87 2.38 1.98 -1.05
CA VAL A 87 3.24 3.06 -1.58
C VAL A 87 4.28 2.50 -2.54
N MET A 88 4.95 1.39 -2.21
CA MET A 88 5.94 0.76 -3.08
C MET A 88 5.31 0.22 -4.36
N ARG A 89 4.15 -0.47 -4.24
CA ARG A 89 3.37 -0.96 -5.39
C ARG A 89 2.98 0.18 -6.35
N GLN A 90 2.79 1.38 -5.82
CA GLN A 90 2.48 2.56 -6.61
C GLN A 90 3.69 3.19 -7.27
N LEU A 91 4.81 3.26 -6.54
CA LEU A 91 6.05 3.87 -7.03
C LEU A 91 6.63 3.08 -8.21
N ASN A 92 6.43 1.75 -8.23
CA ASN A 92 6.93 0.88 -9.29
C ASN A 92 6.04 0.85 -10.55
N ARG A 93 4.89 1.53 -10.56
CA ARG A 93 4.07 1.69 -11.76
C ARG A 93 4.55 2.89 -12.56
N HIS A 94 5.15 2.63 -13.72
CA HIS A 94 5.84 3.61 -14.58
C HIS A 94 4.97 4.71 -15.23
N THR A 95 3.74 4.91 -14.77
CA THR A 95 2.86 6.01 -15.19
C THR A 95 2.13 6.54 -13.96
N PHE A 96 2.49 7.74 -13.50
CA PHE A 96 1.78 8.48 -12.44
C PHE A 96 0.33 8.70 -12.89
N SER A 97 -0.54 7.77 -12.56
CA SER A 97 -1.98 7.87 -12.77
C SER A 97 -2.62 8.23 -11.43
N LEU A 98 -3.48 9.25 -11.47
CA LEU A 98 -4.22 9.73 -10.30
C LEU A 98 -5.08 8.62 -9.68
N ASN A 99 -5.60 7.71 -10.51
CA ASN A 99 -6.50 6.65 -10.08
C ASN A 99 -5.91 5.76 -8.97
N PRO A 100 -4.76 5.08 -9.16
CA PRO A 100 -4.18 4.26 -8.10
C PRO A 100 -3.59 5.06 -6.92
N PHE A 101 -3.26 6.35 -7.08
CA PHE A 101 -2.91 7.22 -5.95
C PHE A 101 -4.12 7.50 -5.04
N ILE A 102 -5.28 7.81 -5.62
CA ILE A 102 -6.52 8.03 -4.87
C ILE A 102 -6.93 6.76 -4.13
N PHE A 103 -6.82 5.58 -4.74
CA PHE A 103 -7.08 4.30 -4.06
C PHE A 103 -6.22 4.10 -2.81
N ILE A 104 -4.93 4.44 -2.87
CA ILE A 104 -4.02 4.31 -1.72
C ILE A 104 -4.38 5.32 -0.64
N GLY A 105 -4.73 6.56 -1.02
CA GLY A 105 -5.24 7.55 -0.09
C GLY A 105 -6.51 7.10 0.63
N VAL A 106 -7.43 6.43 -0.08
CA VAL A 106 -8.66 5.88 0.52
C VAL A 106 -8.33 4.77 1.51
N ILE A 107 -7.48 3.81 1.13
CA ILE A 107 -7.09 2.70 2.01
C ILE A 107 -6.36 3.22 3.26
N ALA A 108 -5.46 4.20 3.11
CA ALA A 108 -4.77 4.85 4.23
C ALA A 108 -5.73 5.54 5.19
N SER A 109 -6.74 6.22 4.66
CA SER A 109 -7.72 6.93 5.48
C SER A 109 -8.64 5.97 6.23
N ILE A 110 -9.07 4.86 5.60
CA ILE A 110 -9.85 3.80 6.25
C ILE A 110 -9.05 3.16 7.40
N ARG A 111 -7.75 2.93 7.23
CA ARG A 111 -6.89 2.40 8.30
C ARG A 111 -6.78 3.33 9.49
N GLY A 112 -6.56 4.62 9.25
CA GLY A 112 -6.54 5.63 10.31
C GLY A 112 -7.86 5.68 11.08
N LEU A 113 -9.00 5.49 10.39
CA LEU A 113 -10.31 5.40 11.01
C LEU A 113 -10.43 4.18 11.95
N LEU A 114 -10.04 2.99 11.49
CA LEU A 114 -10.05 1.77 12.31
C LEU A 114 -9.13 1.89 13.53
N LEU A 115 -7.92 2.44 13.35
CA LEU A 115 -6.98 2.65 14.45
C LEU A 115 -7.54 3.63 15.49
N THR A 116 -8.15 4.73 15.03
CA THR A 116 -8.74 5.72 15.93
C THR A 116 -9.91 5.11 16.72
N GLN A 117 -10.77 4.31 16.08
CA GLN A 117 -11.85 3.58 16.75
C GLN A 117 -11.32 2.64 17.83
N MET A 118 -10.29 1.87 17.49
CA MET A 118 -9.65 0.94 18.40
C MET A 118 -9.06 1.66 19.62
N LYS A 119 -8.31 2.75 19.41
CA LYS A 119 -7.72 3.55 20.50
C LYS A 119 -8.76 4.17 21.43
N ILE A 120 -9.90 4.61 20.90
CA ILE A 120 -11.04 5.07 21.72
C ILE A 120 -11.61 3.90 22.54
N GLY A 121 -11.83 2.75 21.90
CA GLY A 121 -12.37 1.55 22.57
C GLY A 121 -11.45 1.00 23.67
N MET A 122 -10.15 1.26 23.57
CA MET A 122 -9.13 0.82 24.51
C MET A 122 -8.81 1.85 25.61
N GLY A 123 -9.41 3.04 25.55
CA GLY A 123 -9.17 4.11 26.51
C GLY A 123 -7.80 4.80 26.36
N GLU A 124 -7.07 4.56 25.28
CA GLU A 124 -5.77 5.19 24.99
C GLU A 124 -5.90 6.63 24.47
N GLU A 125 -7.08 6.97 23.94
CA GLU A 125 -7.43 8.29 23.42
C GLU A 125 -8.64 8.82 24.20
N SER A 126 -8.62 10.12 24.52
CA SER A 126 -9.80 10.78 25.08
C SER A 126 -10.94 10.73 24.08
N TRP A 127 -12.17 10.56 24.57
CA TRP A 127 -13.34 10.46 23.69
C TRP A 127 -13.48 11.69 22.77
N GLU A 128 -13.26 12.90 23.31
CA GLU A 128 -13.31 14.15 22.53
C GLU A 128 -12.24 14.20 21.45
N GLY A 129 -10.98 13.89 21.78
CA GLY A 129 -9.87 13.90 20.83
C GLY A 129 -10.00 12.80 19.77
N GLY A 130 -10.46 11.63 20.19
CA GLY A 130 -10.72 10.49 19.33
C GLY A 130 -11.81 10.78 18.30
N VAL A 131 -12.96 11.35 18.72
CA VAL A 131 -14.07 11.69 17.81
C VAL A 131 -13.63 12.69 16.74
N ILE A 132 -12.80 13.68 17.10
CA ILE A 132 -12.25 14.65 16.13
C ILE A 132 -11.35 13.94 15.11
N LYS A 133 -10.40 13.11 15.57
CA LYS A 133 -9.50 12.35 14.69
C LYS A 133 -10.27 11.42 13.74
N LEU A 134 -11.30 10.78 14.26
CA LEU A 134 -12.16 9.86 13.53
C LEU A 134 -12.98 10.62 12.46
N GLY A 135 -13.49 11.80 12.81
CA GLY A 135 -14.15 12.72 11.88
C GLY A 135 -13.21 13.20 10.75
N ILE A 136 -11.95 13.53 11.07
CA ILE A 136 -10.95 13.92 10.07
C ILE A 136 -10.73 12.78 9.06
N HIS A 137 -10.49 11.56 9.53
CA HIS A 137 -10.31 10.41 8.64
C HIS A 137 -11.55 10.15 7.77
N ALA A 138 -12.76 10.27 8.34
CA ALA A 138 -13.99 10.11 7.59
C ALA A 138 -14.17 11.17 6.49
N ILE A 139 -13.86 12.44 6.79
CA ILE A 139 -13.90 13.54 5.82
C ILE A 139 -12.91 13.30 4.69
N ILE A 140 -11.69 12.86 4.99
CA ILE A 140 -10.67 12.58 3.97
C ILE A 140 -11.16 11.47 3.03
N VAL A 141 -11.72 10.38 3.56
CA VAL A 141 -12.31 9.31 2.73
C VAL A 141 -13.39 9.88 1.81
N LEU A 142 -14.30 10.70 2.36
CA LEU A 142 -15.41 11.28 1.60
C LEU A 142 -14.90 12.17 0.46
N VAL A 143 -13.94 13.05 0.72
CA VAL A 143 -13.30 13.92 -0.29
C VAL A 143 -12.62 13.08 -1.38
N LEU A 144 -11.89 12.03 -1.01
CA LEU A 144 -11.20 11.16 -1.97
C LEU A 144 -12.17 10.37 -2.84
N VAL A 145 -13.25 9.84 -2.27
CA VAL A 145 -14.30 9.12 -3.02
C VAL A 145 -15.03 10.06 -3.98
N VAL A 146 -15.35 11.28 -3.53
CA VAL A 146 -15.94 12.30 -4.41
C VAL A 146 -14.98 12.65 -5.56
N SER A 147 -13.70 12.88 -5.26
CA SER A 147 -12.67 13.13 -6.28
C SER A 147 -12.58 11.99 -7.29
N MET A 148 -12.58 10.74 -6.82
CA MET A 148 -12.60 9.54 -7.66
C MET A 148 -13.83 9.46 -8.55
N TYR A 149 -15.00 9.81 -8.03
CA TYR A 149 -16.26 9.81 -8.76
C TYR A 149 -16.23 10.83 -9.92
N PHE A 150 -15.78 12.06 -9.66
CA PHE A 150 -15.61 13.08 -10.70
C PHE A 150 -14.59 12.66 -11.76
N TYR A 151 -13.45 12.11 -11.34
CA TYR A 151 -12.42 11.62 -12.25
C TYR A 151 -12.93 10.49 -13.16
N SER A 152 -13.72 9.55 -12.61
CA SER A 152 -14.28 8.42 -13.37
C SER A 152 -15.33 8.85 -14.39
N LYS A 153 -16.12 9.88 -14.06
CA LYS A 153 -17.10 10.47 -14.98
C LYS A 153 -16.44 11.17 -16.17
N CYS A 154 -15.33 11.88 -15.95
CA CYS A 154 -14.64 12.60 -17.02
C CYS A 154 -13.98 11.65 -18.05
N LYS A 155 -13.56 10.45 -17.63
CA LYS A 155 -12.94 9.45 -18.51
C LYS A 155 -13.95 8.62 -19.33
N THR A 156 -15.23 8.66 -18.98
CA THR A 156 -16.31 7.94 -19.68
C THR A 156 -16.97 8.80 -20.77
N GLY A 157 -16.48 10.02 -20.99
CA GLY A 157 -17.02 10.98 -21.96
C GLY A 157 -16.29 11.09 -23.30
N ASP A 158 -15.22 10.30 -23.50
CA ASP A 158 -14.49 10.13 -24.77
C ASP A 158 -14.73 8.70 -25.31
#